data_AF-A0A830FEJ9-F1
#
_entry.id   AF-A0A830FEJ9-F1
#
_cell.length_a   1.000
_cell.length_b   1.000
_cell.length_c   1.000
_cell.angle_alpha   90.00
_cell.angle_beta   90.00
_cell.angle_gamma   90.00
#
_symmetry.space_group_name_H-M   'P 1'
#
loop_
_entity.id
_entity.type
_entity.pdbx_description
1 polymer ?
#
loop_
_entity_poly.entity_id
_entity_poly.type
_entity_poly.pdbx_seq_one_letter_code
_entity_poly.pdbx_strand_id
1 'polypeptide(L)'
;MPLRAEPNGPPAVSSEHIVVTAKRALEKGRIVGFQTRYGDEDWLVDIDARLTAPPTIADGVVYVPDWSGRVHALAVGDGSVRWSHCVDAAAGGRTFTHSGAVLDETLYLGSRSGKTGVVALDAATGEKEWKESTRAVTGGPVAHPNGVVVQSHQLVTVFDTDGTRQWSFNIPEAGVRPIAVDSQHLYVSAGSTVYAIDWEGQEAWTYKSPSERVGTPTVAGETVLIRSEERLTAISRATGDEQWSTAPGGTSRVIVTPEAIFSPGSDGSMSALGEG
;
A
#
# COMPACT_ATOMS: atom_id res chain seq x y z
N MET A 1 25.78 6.69 -8.08
CA MET A 1 25.85 7.75 -7.02
C MET A 1 24.72 7.42 -6.07
N PRO A 2 24.96 7.14 -4.77
CA PRO A 2 23.93 6.62 -3.89
C PRO A 2 22.71 7.53 -3.86
N LEU A 3 21.53 6.96 -3.57
CA LEU A 3 20.29 7.68 -3.30
C LEU A 3 20.54 8.71 -2.18
N ARG A 4 21.00 9.91 -2.54
CA ARG A 4 21.18 11.06 -1.62
C ARG A 4 19.84 11.76 -1.34
N ALA A 5 18.73 11.06 -1.57
CA ALA A 5 17.40 11.60 -1.43
C ALA A 5 16.49 10.59 -0.74
N GLU A 6 15.56 11.11 0.05
CA GLU A 6 14.56 10.31 0.75
C GLU A 6 13.69 9.52 -0.26
N PRO A 7 13.50 8.20 -0.04
CA PRO A 7 12.56 7.40 -0.82
C PRO A 7 11.14 7.95 -0.74
N ASN A 8 10.36 7.76 -1.81
CA ASN A 8 8.96 8.20 -1.86
C ASN A 8 7.99 7.26 -1.13
N GLY A 9 8.50 6.21 -0.49
CA GLY A 9 7.71 5.20 0.21
C GLY A 9 8.47 3.89 0.42
N PRO A 10 7.78 2.83 0.87
CA PRO A 10 8.38 1.49 0.96
C PRO A 10 8.90 1.01 -0.40
N PRO A 11 9.99 0.22 -0.42
CA PRO A 11 10.43 -0.46 -1.64
C PRO A 11 9.39 -1.50 -2.08
N ALA A 12 9.37 -1.80 -3.38
CA ALA A 12 8.74 -3.00 -3.90
C ALA A 12 9.80 -4.10 -4.01
N VAL A 13 9.44 -5.35 -3.72
CA VAL A 13 10.38 -6.48 -3.68
C VAL A 13 9.85 -7.61 -4.54
N SER A 14 10.75 -8.23 -5.29
CA SER A 14 10.56 -9.46 -6.05
C SER A 14 11.66 -10.46 -5.69
N SER A 15 11.65 -11.68 -6.27
CA SER A 15 12.70 -12.66 -6.01
C SER A 15 14.09 -12.14 -6.41
N GLU A 16 14.17 -11.40 -7.52
CA GLU A 16 15.44 -10.94 -8.10
C GLU A 16 15.79 -9.50 -7.74
N HIS A 17 14.80 -8.63 -7.58
CA HIS A 17 15.02 -7.19 -7.39
C HIS A 17 14.25 -6.56 -6.23
N ILE A 18 14.92 -5.63 -5.55
CA ILE A 18 14.35 -4.62 -4.67
C ILE A 18 14.33 -3.30 -5.45
N VAL A 19 13.16 -2.70 -5.61
CA VAL A 19 12.99 -1.44 -6.35
C VAL A 19 12.60 -0.32 -5.42
N VAL A 20 13.35 0.78 -5.50
CA VAL A 20 13.15 1.99 -4.72
C VAL A 20 12.88 3.16 -5.65
N THR A 21 11.89 3.98 -5.30
CA THR A 21 11.66 5.28 -5.97
C THR A 21 12.07 6.41 -5.04
N ALA A 22 12.68 7.45 -5.60
CA ALA A 22 13.08 8.62 -4.83
C ALA A 22 12.85 9.92 -5.61
N LYS A 23 12.57 10.98 -4.86
CA LYS A 23 12.49 12.33 -5.39
C LYS A 23 13.90 12.89 -5.57
N ARG A 24 14.29 13.27 -6.78
CA ARG A 24 15.60 13.88 -7.05
C ARG A 24 15.54 15.41 -7.02
N ALA A 25 14.48 15.99 -7.59
CA ALA A 25 14.21 17.43 -7.60
C ALA A 25 12.68 17.68 -7.59
N LEU A 26 12.24 18.93 -7.69
CA LEU A 26 10.80 19.25 -7.77
C LEU A 26 10.12 18.57 -8.95
N GLU A 27 10.82 18.45 -10.09
CA GLU A 27 10.30 17.91 -11.36
C GLU A 27 11.08 16.70 -11.87
N LYS A 28 11.87 16.05 -11.00
CA LYS A 28 12.67 14.87 -11.38
C LYS A 28 12.60 13.78 -10.32
N GLY A 29 12.43 12.55 -10.76
CA GLY A 29 12.41 11.37 -9.94
C GLY A 29 13.40 10.35 -10.43
N ARG A 30 13.64 9.36 -9.58
CA ARG A 30 14.57 8.27 -9.86
C ARG A 30 13.96 6.95 -9.41
N ILE A 31 14.18 5.93 -10.21
CA ILE A 31 13.85 4.54 -9.91
C ILE A 31 15.18 3.78 -9.92
N VAL A 32 15.45 3.02 -8.86
CA VAL A 32 16.67 2.22 -8.72
C VAL A 32 16.27 0.78 -8.44
N GLY A 33 16.82 -0.16 -9.21
CA GLY A 33 16.72 -1.59 -8.97
C GLY A 33 18.01 -2.10 -8.32
N PHE A 34 17.86 -2.83 -7.22
CA PHE A 34 18.94 -3.51 -6.53
C PHE A 34 18.73 -5.02 -6.61
N GLN A 35 19.80 -5.80 -6.69
CA GLN A 35 19.71 -7.25 -6.63
C GLN A 35 19.33 -7.70 -5.22
N THR A 36 18.32 -8.57 -5.08
CA THR A 36 17.81 -9.00 -3.76
C THR A 36 18.87 -9.70 -2.90
N ARG A 37 19.78 -10.45 -3.53
CA ARG A 37 20.76 -11.29 -2.81
C ARG A 37 21.87 -10.50 -2.10
N TYR A 38 22.36 -9.43 -2.73
CA TYR A 38 23.53 -8.69 -2.25
C TYR A 38 23.31 -7.19 -2.09
N GLY A 39 22.20 -6.66 -2.60
CA GLY A 39 21.86 -5.24 -2.52
C GLY A 39 22.68 -4.34 -3.46
N ASP A 40 23.42 -4.93 -4.40
CA ASP A 40 24.14 -4.17 -5.43
C ASP A 40 23.14 -3.46 -6.37
N GLU A 41 23.46 -2.22 -6.74
CA GLU A 41 22.70 -1.46 -7.74
C GLU A 41 22.85 -2.16 -9.10
N ASP A 42 21.72 -2.59 -9.68
CA ASP A 42 21.68 -3.32 -10.95
C ASP A 42 21.37 -2.36 -12.11
N TRP A 43 20.38 -1.49 -11.91
CA TRP A 43 19.98 -0.49 -12.90
C TRP A 43 19.39 0.77 -12.25
N LEU A 44 19.38 1.86 -13.00
CA LEU A 44 18.88 3.16 -12.58
C LEU A 44 18.22 3.88 -13.76
N VAL A 45 17.03 4.42 -13.50
CA VAL A 45 16.28 5.24 -14.47
C VAL A 45 15.94 6.58 -13.85
N ASP A 46 16.33 7.67 -14.52
CA ASP A 46 15.87 9.01 -14.19
C ASP A 46 14.58 9.31 -15.00
N ILE A 47 13.54 9.76 -14.31
CA ILE A 47 12.27 10.18 -14.91
C ILE A 47 12.18 11.70 -14.78
N ASP A 48 11.93 12.41 -15.88
CA ASP A 48 11.69 13.86 -15.90
C ASP A 48 10.27 14.21 -15.42
N ALA A 49 9.88 13.63 -14.29
CA ALA A 49 8.67 13.94 -13.54
C ALA A 49 8.88 13.64 -12.07
N ARG A 50 8.12 14.31 -11.21
CA ARG A 50 8.11 14.02 -9.78
C ARG A 50 7.39 12.70 -9.50
N LEU A 51 8.11 11.70 -9.00
CA LEU A 51 7.51 10.45 -8.50
C LEU A 51 6.94 10.68 -7.09
N THR A 52 5.71 10.22 -6.84
CA THR A 52 5.02 10.47 -5.55
C THR A 52 4.36 9.28 -4.90
N ALA A 53 4.41 8.12 -5.55
CA ALA A 53 3.98 6.87 -4.97
C ALA A 53 5.17 5.92 -4.77
N PRO A 54 5.05 4.98 -3.83
CA PRO A 54 5.92 3.81 -3.80
C PRO A 54 5.71 2.98 -5.08
N PRO A 55 6.73 2.25 -5.57
CA PRO A 55 6.59 1.39 -6.75
C PRO A 55 5.71 0.18 -6.44
N THR A 56 5.21 -0.46 -7.49
CA THR A 56 4.50 -1.75 -7.43
C THR A 56 5.18 -2.72 -8.40
N ILE A 57 5.45 -3.96 -7.99
CA ILE A 57 5.99 -4.99 -8.87
C ILE A 57 4.96 -6.09 -9.06
N ALA A 58 4.68 -6.45 -10.30
CA ALA A 58 3.90 -7.64 -10.67
C ALA A 58 4.38 -8.16 -12.02
N ASP A 59 4.43 -9.48 -12.20
CA ASP A 59 4.73 -10.17 -13.46
C ASP A 59 5.97 -9.62 -14.21
N GLY A 60 7.01 -9.30 -13.46
CA GLY A 60 8.26 -8.78 -13.99
C GLY A 60 8.20 -7.32 -14.47
N VAL A 61 7.19 -6.57 -14.05
CA VAL A 61 6.98 -5.15 -14.37
C VAL A 61 6.97 -4.31 -13.10
N VAL A 62 7.65 -3.17 -13.14
CA VAL A 62 7.60 -2.12 -12.13
C VAL A 62 6.64 -1.04 -12.61
N TYR A 63 5.58 -0.79 -11.85
CA TYR A 63 4.64 0.29 -12.09
C TYR A 63 4.93 1.46 -11.14
N VAL A 64 5.12 2.64 -11.71
CA VAL A 64 5.38 3.86 -10.94
C VAL A 64 4.56 5.02 -11.49
N PRO A 65 3.57 5.53 -10.74
CA PRO A 65 2.88 6.75 -11.11
C PRO A 65 3.68 7.99 -10.69
N ASP A 66 3.58 9.03 -11.52
CA ASP A 66 4.12 10.35 -11.24
C ASP A 66 3.04 11.35 -10.82
N TRP A 67 3.50 12.52 -10.40
CA TRP A 67 2.68 13.61 -9.91
C TRP A 67 1.67 14.13 -10.93
N SER A 68 1.99 14.01 -12.22
CA SER A 68 1.16 14.51 -13.33
C SER A 68 0.02 13.55 -13.69
N GLY A 69 -0.05 12.38 -13.06
CA GLY A 69 -1.04 11.34 -13.40
C GLY A 69 -0.60 10.45 -14.54
N ARG A 70 0.67 10.50 -14.94
CA ARG A 70 1.27 9.54 -15.85
C ARG A 70 1.82 8.35 -15.08
N VAL A 71 1.60 7.17 -15.62
CA VAL A 71 2.05 5.88 -15.08
C VAL A 71 3.14 5.36 -15.99
N HIS A 72 4.25 4.96 -15.39
CA HIS A 72 5.40 4.38 -16.09
C HIS A 72 5.49 2.90 -15.73
N ALA A 73 5.55 2.04 -16.74
CA ALA A 73 5.81 0.62 -16.57
C ALA A 73 7.20 0.28 -17.10
N LEU A 74 8.04 -0.29 -16.25
CA LEU A 74 9.42 -0.65 -16.56
C LEU A 74 9.59 -2.16 -16.41
N ALA A 75 10.42 -2.79 -17.23
CA ALA A 75 10.84 -4.17 -16.98
C ALA A 75 11.67 -4.23 -15.68
N VAL A 76 11.35 -5.18 -14.80
CA VAL A 76 12.04 -5.32 -13.51
C VAL A 76 13.52 -5.69 -13.68
N GLY A 77 13.86 -6.41 -14.75
CA GLY A 77 15.20 -6.94 -14.98
C GLY A 77 16.25 -5.91 -15.35
N ASP A 78 15.88 -4.83 -16.03
CA ASP A 78 16.83 -3.84 -16.57
C ASP A 78 16.35 -2.38 -16.49
N GLY A 79 15.14 -2.14 -16.00
CA GLY A 79 14.54 -0.82 -15.94
C GLY A 79 14.09 -0.26 -17.30
N SER A 80 14.11 -1.03 -18.39
CA SER A 80 13.65 -0.56 -19.70
C SER A 80 12.15 -0.19 -19.64
N VAL A 81 11.79 0.98 -20.18
CA VAL A 81 10.40 1.43 -20.20
C VAL A 81 9.61 0.58 -21.20
N ARG A 82 8.62 -0.17 -20.71
CA ARG A 82 7.67 -0.93 -21.54
C ARG A 82 6.60 -0.01 -22.12
N TRP A 83 6.02 0.84 -21.27
CA TRP A 83 5.04 1.83 -21.67
C TRP A 83 4.99 3.00 -20.69
N SER A 84 4.42 4.12 -21.15
CA SER A 84 4.12 5.28 -20.30
C SER A 84 2.84 5.97 -20.75
N HIS A 85 1.80 5.89 -19.92
CA HIS A 85 0.46 6.37 -20.25
C HIS A 85 -0.04 7.44 -19.28
N CYS A 86 -0.68 8.47 -19.81
CA CYS A 86 -1.32 9.51 -19.01
C CYS A 86 -2.76 9.09 -18.70
N VAL A 87 -3.07 8.85 -17.42
CA VAL A 87 -4.39 8.37 -16.97
C VAL A 87 -5.38 9.52 -16.84
N ASP A 88 -4.90 10.69 -16.43
CA ASP A 88 -5.70 11.89 -16.31
C ASP A 88 -4.84 13.13 -16.62
N ALA A 89 -5.19 13.86 -17.67
CA ALA A 89 -4.51 15.09 -18.07
C ALA A 89 -5.06 16.34 -17.35
N ALA A 90 -6.05 16.18 -16.45
CA ALA A 90 -6.66 17.31 -15.78
C ALA A 90 -5.63 18.07 -14.93
N ALA A 91 -5.35 19.32 -15.33
CA ALA A 91 -4.44 20.23 -14.65
C ALA A 91 -4.73 20.27 -13.14
N GLY A 92 -3.77 19.85 -12.32
CA GLY A 92 -3.93 19.89 -10.86
C GLY A 92 -2.86 19.22 -10.00
N GLY A 93 -2.15 18.20 -10.50
CA GLY A 93 -1.14 17.49 -9.70
C GLY A 93 -1.71 16.72 -8.49
N ARG A 94 -0.91 15.80 -7.92
CA ARG A 94 -1.30 14.85 -6.84
C ARG A 94 -2.32 13.79 -7.25
N THR A 95 -2.17 13.20 -8.42
CA THR A 95 -3.07 12.12 -8.84
C THR A 95 -2.84 10.89 -7.97
N PHE A 96 -1.67 10.26 -7.99
CA PHE A 96 -1.43 9.01 -7.25
C PHE A 96 -0.36 9.18 -6.16
N THR A 97 -0.72 8.82 -4.92
CA THR A 97 0.19 8.90 -3.76
C THR A 97 0.27 7.59 -2.97
N HIS A 98 -0.46 6.57 -3.40
CA HIS A 98 -0.44 5.23 -2.84
C HIS A 98 0.14 4.28 -3.89
N SER A 99 0.69 3.15 -3.44
CA SER A 99 1.05 2.06 -4.35
C SER A 99 -0.18 1.62 -5.15
N GLY A 100 0.04 1.11 -6.35
CA GLY A 100 -0.99 0.40 -7.09
C GLY A 100 -1.17 -1.01 -6.53
N ALA A 101 -2.16 -1.71 -7.07
CA ALA A 101 -2.35 -3.14 -6.88
C ALA A 101 -2.54 -3.79 -8.25
N VAL A 102 -2.04 -5.01 -8.43
CA VAL A 102 -2.21 -5.75 -9.67
C VAL A 102 -2.88 -7.08 -9.36
N LEU A 103 -3.89 -7.44 -10.15
CA LEU A 103 -4.57 -8.74 -10.12
C LEU A 103 -5.03 -9.06 -11.54
N ASP A 104 -4.82 -10.31 -11.97
CA ASP A 104 -5.28 -10.83 -13.27
C ASP A 104 -5.01 -9.88 -14.45
N GLU A 105 -3.75 -9.45 -14.59
CA GLU A 105 -3.29 -8.56 -15.67
C GLU A 105 -3.86 -7.12 -15.63
N THR A 106 -4.59 -6.74 -14.59
CA THR A 106 -5.09 -5.37 -14.40
C THR A 106 -4.35 -4.64 -13.29
N LEU A 107 -3.87 -3.42 -13.57
CA LEU A 107 -3.31 -2.48 -12.60
C LEU A 107 -4.38 -1.51 -12.10
N TYR A 108 -4.63 -1.53 -10.80
CA TYR A 108 -5.54 -0.63 -10.10
C TYR A 108 -4.77 0.52 -9.44
N LEU A 109 -5.29 1.74 -9.58
CA LEU A 109 -4.73 2.95 -9.01
C LEU A 109 -5.79 3.81 -8.32
N GLY A 110 -5.46 4.33 -7.15
CA GLY A 110 -6.33 5.17 -6.33
C GLY A 110 -5.86 6.62 -6.32
N SER A 111 -6.71 7.54 -6.78
CA SER A 111 -6.35 8.95 -6.90
C SER A 111 -6.66 9.77 -5.65
N ARG A 112 -5.66 10.49 -5.15
CA ARG A 112 -5.80 11.41 -4.00
C ARG A 112 -6.32 12.79 -4.41
N SER A 113 -6.38 13.11 -5.70
CA SER A 113 -6.94 14.39 -6.17
C SER A 113 -8.44 14.49 -5.95
N GLY A 114 -9.12 13.34 -5.80
CA GLY A 114 -10.59 13.25 -5.71
C GLY A 114 -11.32 13.57 -7.02
N LYS A 115 -10.60 13.89 -8.10
CA LYS A 115 -11.17 14.12 -9.44
C LYS A 115 -11.15 12.86 -10.31
N THR A 116 -10.17 11.99 -10.08
CA THR A 116 -9.97 10.79 -10.90
C THR A 116 -10.63 9.57 -10.26
N GLY A 117 -10.68 9.49 -8.93
CA GLY A 117 -11.23 8.33 -8.22
C GLY A 117 -10.35 7.09 -8.37
N VAL A 118 -10.96 5.94 -8.72
CA VAL A 118 -10.27 4.66 -8.95
C VAL A 118 -10.16 4.40 -10.44
N VAL A 119 -9.02 3.89 -10.88
CA VAL A 119 -8.79 3.55 -12.29
C VAL A 119 -8.19 2.16 -12.39
N ALA A 120 -8.65 1.40 -13.38
CA ALA A 120 -8.02 0.16 -13.83
C ALA A 120 -7.39 0.35 -15.20
N LEU A 121 -6.17 -0.14 -15.34
CA LEU A 121 -5.42 -0.16 -16.58
C LEU A 121 -5.04 -1.60 -16.90
N ASP A 122 -5.09 -1.97 -18.17
CA ASP A 122 -4.42 -3.17 -18.66
C ASP A 122 -2.93 -3.05 -18.31
N ALA A 123 -2.39 -4.02 -17.58
CA ALA A 123 -1.04 -3.93 -17.01
C ALA A 123 0.05 -4.11 -18.06
N ALA A 124 -0.26 -4.72 -19.20
CA ALA A 124 0.66 -4.97 -20.31
C ALA A 124 0.82 -3.75 -21.22
N THR A 125 -0.23 -2.96 -21.39
CA THR A 125 -0.32 -1.86 -22.36
C THR A 125 -0.48 -0.49 -21.71
N GLY A 126 -1.01 -0.42 -20.49
CA GLY A 126 -1.37 0.82 -19.81
C GLY A 126 -2.66 1.46 -20.32
N GLU A 127 -3.41 0.78 -21.21
CA GLU A 127 -4.71 1.24 -21.67
C GLU A 127 -5.74 1.18 -20.54
N LYS A 128 -6.60 2.20 -20.46
CA LYS A 128 -7.61 2.27 -19.42
C LYS A 128 -8.76 1.32 -19.71
N GLU A 129 -8.99 0.37 -18.82
CA GLU A 129 -10.13 -0.55 -18.88
C GLU A 129 -11.39 0.14 -18.33
N TRP A 130 -11.30 0.70 -17.12
CA TRP A 130 -12.40 1.41 -16.49
C TRP A 130 -11.93 2.51 -15.53
N LYS A 131 -12.86 3.39 -15.16
CA LYS A 131 -12.65 4.46 -14.17
C LYS A 131 -13.94 4.70 -13.40
N GLU A 132 -13.83 4.70 -12.08
CA GLU A 132 -14.91 5.03 -11.18
C GLU A 132 -14.65 6.30 -10.38
N SER A 133 -15.67 7.14 -10.29
CA SER A 133 -15.56 8.43 -9.60
C SER A 133 -15.78 8.24 -8.10
N THR A 134 -14.75 8.54 -7.30
CA THR A 134 -14.81 8.56 -5.84
C THR A 134 -14.34 9.93 -5.32
N ARG A 135 -14.49 10.20 -4.02
CA ARG A 135 -13.70 11.26 -3.40
C ARG A 135 -12.22 10.85 -3.38
N ALA A 136 -11.37 11.67 -2.76
CA ALA A 136 -9.96 11.36 -2.62
C ALA A 136 -9.76 9.97 -2.01
N VAL A 137 -9.08 9.09 -2.74
CA VAL A 137 -8.67 7.78 -2.22
C VAL A 137 -7.57 8.03 -1.19
N THR A 138 -7.85 7.63 0.04
CA THR A 138 -7.01 7.81 1.23
C THR A 138 -6.39 6.52 1.73
N GLY A 139 -6.77 5.37 1.17
CA GLY A 139 -6.20 4.06 1.45
C GLY A 139 -6.47 3.11 0.29
N GLY A 140 -5.52 2.20 0.01
CA GLY A 140 -5.56 1.32 -1.14
C GLY A 140 -5.18 2.02 -2.47
N PRO A 141 -5.39 1.34 -3.61
CA PRO A 141 -6.15 0.10 -3.76
C PRO A 141 -5.47 -1.14 -3.18
N VAL A 142 -6.28 -2.12 -2.80
CA VAL A 142 -5.86 -3.49 -2.50
C VAL A 142 -6.67 -4.42 -3.40
N ALA A 143 -6.00 -5.19 -4.23
CA ALA A 143 -6.65 -6.15 -5.13
C ALA A 143 -6.68 -7.53 -4.48
N HIS A 144 -7.83 -8.19 -4.54
CA HIS A 144 -8.08 -9.52 -4.00
C HIS A 144 -9.07 -10.26 -4.93
N PRO A 145 -9.07 -11.61 -5.01
CA PRO A 145 -10.02 -12.34 -5.85
C PRO A 145 -11.51 -12.02 -5.63
N ASN A 146 -11.88 -11.53 -4.43
CA ASN A 146 -13.26 -11.12 -4.11
C ASN A 146 -13.57 -9.67 -4.50
N GLY A 147 -12.58 -8.88 -4.93
CA GLY A 147 -12.76 -7.50 -5.36
C GLY A 147 -11.57 -6.58 -5.06
N VAL A 148 -11.67 -5.35 -5.56
CA VAL A 148 -10.71 -4.26 -5.38
C VAL A 148 -11.22 -3.32 -4.29
N VAL A 149 -10.45 -3.22 -3.22
CA VAL A 149 -10.79 -2.42 -2.04
C VAL A 149 -10.12 -1.07 -2.10
N VAL A 150 -10.88 -0.01 -1.88
CA VAL A 150 -10.33 1.33 -1.63
C VAL A 150 -10.99 1.97 -0.42
N GLN A 151 -10.26 2.86 0.23
CA GLN A 151 -10.81 3.78 1.23
C GLN A 151 -10.81 5.19 0.66
N SER A 152 -11.96 5.85 0.71
CA SER A 152 -12.15 7.23 0.32
C SER A 152 -12.84 7.99 1.46
N HIS A 153 -12.05 8.73 2.25
CA HIS A 153 -12.49 9.36 3.51
C HIS A 153 -13.05 8.33 4.52
N GLN A 154 -14.35 8.42 4.83
CA GLN A 154 -15.06 7.55 5.77
C GLN A 154 -15.60 6.29 5.08
N LEU A 155 -15.41 6.14 3.77
CA LEU A 155 -16.01 5.06 3.02
C LEU A 155 -14.96 4.03 2.63
N VAL A 156 -15.12 2.79 3.08
CA VAL A 156 -14.46 1.62 2.49
C VAL A 156 -15.39 1.11 1.40
N THR A 157 -14.90 0.96 0.19
CA THR A 157 -15.68 0.50 -0.96
C THR A 157 -14.97 -0.66 -1.61
N VAL A 158 -15.75 -1.69 -1.95
CA VAL A 158 -15.30 -2.81 -2.78
C VAL A 158 -15.91 -2.68 -4.16
N PHE A 159 -15.06 -2.78 -5.17
CA PHE A 159 -15.43 -2.86 -6.58
C PHE A 159 -15.13 -4.27 -7.09
N ASP A 160 -15.96 -4.76 -8.01
CA ASP A 160 -15.61 -5.88 -8.88
C ASP A 160 -14.41 -5.52 -9.77
N THR A 161 -13.76 -6.53 -10.35
CA THR A 161 -12.61 -6.33 -11.23
C THR A 161 -12.97 -5.58 -12.52
N ASP A 162 -14.25 -5.53 -12.89
CA ASP A 162 -14.79 -4.74 -14.00
C ASP A 162 -15.13 -3.28 -13.63
N GLY A 163 -14.94 -2.89 -12.37
CA GLY A 163 -15.22 -1.56 -11.85
C GLY A 163 -16.62 -1.38 -11.26
N THR A 164 -17.49 -2.40 -11.30
CA THR A 164 -18.82 -2.31 -10.68
C THR A 164 -18.68 -2.20 -9.17
N ARG A 165 -19.34 -1.22 -8.55
CA ARG A 165 -19.36 -1.09 -7.08
C ARG A 165 -20.22 -2.20 -6.48
N GLN A 166 -19.62 -3.08 -5.68
CA GLN A 166 -20.34 -4.10 -4.92
C GLN A 166 -21.07 -3.46 -3.73
N TRP A 167 -20.32 -2.85 -2.81
CA TRP A 167 -20.85 -2.25 -1.59
C TRP A 167 -19.92 -1.19 -1.02
N SER A 168 -20.41 -0.46 -0.02
CA SER A 168 -19.54 0.35 0.83
C SER A 168 -19.94 0.32 2.29
N PHE A 169 -18.92 0.43 3.14
CA PHE A 169 -19.04 0.49 4.59
C PHE A 169 -18.54 1.84 5.10
N ASN A 170 -19.32 2.46 5.99
CA ASN A 170 -18.99 3.77 6.55
C ASN A 170 -18.27 3.62 7.90
N ILE A 171 -17.00 4.00 7.97
CA ILE A 171 -16.25 4.10 9.22
C ILE A 171 -16.42 5.48 9.85
N PRO A 172 -16.78 5.58 11.15
CA PRO A 172 -17.12 6.85 11.81
C PRO A 172 -16.00 7.90 11.79
N GLU A 173 -14.74 7.47 11.87
CA GLU A 173 -13.58 8.36 11.87
C GLU A 173 -12.70 8.13 10.64
N ALA A 174 -12.54 9.15 9.81
CA ALA A 174 -11.66 9.08 8.65
C ALA A 174 -10.20 9.26 9.05
N GLY A 175 -9.34 8.36 8.57
CA GLY A 175 -7.88 8.50 8.60
C GLY A 175 -7.26 8.01 7.30
N VAL A 176 -6.07 8.51 6.98
CA VAL A 176 -5.24 7.95 5.90
C VAL A 176 -4.52 6.75 6.48
N ARG A 177 -5.06 5.54 6.29
CA ARG A 177 -4.43 4.30 6.75
C ARG A 177 -4.55 3.22 5.67
N PRO A 178 -3.50 2.42 5.44
CA PRO A 178 -3.60 1.27 4.55
C PRO A 178 -4.62 0.26 5.08
N ILE A 179 -5.22 -0.46 4.13
CA ILE A 179 -6.17 -1.53 4.37
C ILE A 179 -5.38 -2.83 4.32
N ALA A 180 -5.67 -3.76 5.23
CA ALA A 180 -5.21 -5.13 5.11
C ALA A 180 -6.40 -6.03 4.78
N VAL A 181 -6.17 -7.10 4.04
CA VAL A 181 -7.23 -8.04 3.64
C VAL A 181 -6.74 -9.47 3.81
N ASP A 182 -7.69 -10.38 3.98
CA ASP A 182 -7.49 -11.82 3.89
C ASP A 182 -8.66 -12.47 3.14
N SER A 183 -8.71 -13.81 3.11
CA SER A 183 -9.77 -14.56 2.42
C SER A 183 -11.19 -14.35 2.95
N GLN A 184 -11.35 -13.83 4.17
CA GLN A 184 -12.63 -13.66 4.86
C GLN A 184 -12.94 -12.19 5.17
N HIS A 185 -11.94 -11.36 5.46
CA HIS A 185 -12.15 -10.03 6.00
C HIS A 185 -11.25 -8.95 5.39
N LEU A 186 -11.75 -7.74 5.47
CA LEU A 186 -11.04 -6.49 5.30
C LEU A 186 -10.83 -5.86 6.68
N TYR A 187 -9.60 -5.41 6.97
CA TYR A 187 -9.23 -4.79 8.23
C TYR A 187 -8.89 -3.31 8.03
N VAL A 188 -9.60 -2.45 8.74
CA VAL A 188 -9.43 -1.00 8.67
C VAL A 188 -9.39 -0.35 10.04
N SER A 189 -8.51 0.64 10.20
CA SER A 189 -8.34 1.40 11.44
C SER A 189 -9.01 2.78 11.33
N ALA A 190 -9.89 3.11 12.28
CA ALA A 190 -10.53 4.41 12.43
C ALA A 190 -10.34 4.92 13.87
N GLY A 191 -9.48 5.93 14.04
CA GLY A 191 -9.07 6.40 15.37
C GLY A 191 -8.38 5.30 16.18
N SER A 192 -9.02 4.93 17.30
CA SER A 192 -8.62 3.84 18.20
C SER A 192 -9.28 2.50 17.87
N THR A 193 -10.20 2.45 16.90
CA THR A 193 -10.99 1.25 16.59
C THR A 193 -10.46 0.55 15.35
N VAL A 194 -10.36 -0.77 15.41
CA VAL A 194 -10.12 -1.66 14.27
C VAL A 194 -11.44 -2.32 13.91
N TYR A 195 -11.80 -2.28 12.64
CA TYR A 195 -12.98 -2.95 12.10
C TYR A 195 -12.50 -4.15 11.27
N ALA A 196 -13.15 -5.29 11.46
CA ALA A 196 -13.17 -6.39 10.50
C ALA A 196 -14.50 -6.37 9.77
N ILE A 197 -14.45 -6.30 8.45
CA ILE A 197 -15.61 -6.25 7.57
C ILE A 197 -15.52 -7.49 6.68
N ASP A 198 -16.60 -8.26 6.55
CA ASP A 198 -16.61 -9.39 5.62
C ASP A 198 -16.70 -8.93 4.15
N TRP A 199 -16.53 -9.86 3.22
CA TRP A 199 -16.58 -9.56 1.78
C TRP A 199 -18.00 -9.24 1.28
N GLU A 200 -19.03 -9.45 2.10
CA GLU A 200 -20.41 -9.04 1.89
C GLU A 200 -20.71 -7.62 2.41
N GLY A 201 -19.75 -6.97 3.06
CA GLY A 201 -19.85 -5.59 3.53
C GLY A 201 -20.47 -5.44 4.93
N GLN A 202 -20.52 -6.50 5.72
CA GLN A 202 -21.02 -6.50 7.10
C GLN A 202 -19.86 -6.43 8.10
N GLU A 203 -20.09 -5.77 9.24
CA GLU A 203 -19.14 -5.79 10.34
C GLU A 203 -19.11 -7.19 10.97
N ALA A 204 -17.98 -7.88 10.87
CA ALA A 204 -17.76 -9.17 11.50
C ALA A 204 -17.44 -8.97 13.00
N TRP A 205 -16.54 -8.03 13.30
CA TRP A 205 -16.19 -7.63 14.66
C TRP A 205 -15.50 -6.27 14.69
N THR A 206 -15.45 -5.67 15.88
CA THR A 206 -14.66 -4.46 16.16
C THR A 206 -13.80 -4.65 17.41
N TYR A 207 -12.59 -4.10 17.36
CA TYR A 207 -11.68 -4.01 18.51
C TYR A 207 -11.40 -2.55 18.85
N LYS A 208 -11.64 -2.16 20.10
CA LYS A 208 -11.36 -0.80 20.58
C LYS A 208 -10.06 -0.79 21.38
N SER A 209 -9.03 -0.18 20.79
CA SER A 209 -7.74 -0.02 21.45
C SER A 209 -7.84 0.94 22.63
N PRO A 210 -7.07 0.70 23.71
CA PRO A 210 -6.91 1.65 24.80
C PRO A 210 -6.15 2.92 24.39
N SER A 211 -5.36 2.87 23.30
CA SER A 211 -4.66 4.05 22.78
C SER A 211 -5.56 4.87 21.85
N GLU A 212 -5.41 6.19 21.86
CA GLU A 212 -6.23 7.10 21.04
C GLU A 212 -6.14 6.80 19.54
N ARG A 213 -5.00 6.26 19.09
CA ARG A 213 -4.74 5.96 17.68
C ARG A 213 -4.01 4.63 17.53
N VAL A 214 -4.43 3.86 16.53
CA VAL A 214 -3.75 2.63 16.11
C VAL A 214 -3.26 2.74 14.67
N GLY A 215 -2.17 2.04 14.36
CA GLY A 215 -1.52 1.99 13.06
C GLY A 215 -2.28 1.18 12.02
N THR A 216 -1.56 0.84 10.95
CA THR A 216 -2.02 -0.06 9.90
C THR A 216 -2.20 -1.48 10.46
N PRO A 217 -3.34 -2.13 10.28
CA PRO A 217 -3.50 -3.55 10.58
C PRO A 217 -2.56 -4.38 9.71
N THR A 218 -1.96 -5.43 10.28
CA THR A 218 -1.15 -6.41 9.53
C THR A 218 -1.68 -7.80 9.80
N VAL A 219 -2.03 -8.54 8.76
CA VAL A 219 -2.46 -9.94 8.87
C VAL A 219 -1.23 -10.84 8.98
N ALA A 220 -1.17 -11.67 10.02
CA ALA A 220 -0.10 -12.63 10.25
C ALA A 220 -0.67 -13.91 10.88
N GLY A 221 -0.71 -15.00 10.11
CA GLY A 221 -1.34 -16.25 10.57
C GLY A 221 -2.77 -16.00 11.02
N GLU A 222 -3.17 -16.51 12.18
CA GLU A 222 -4.51 -16.35 12.77
C GLU A 222 -4.72 -14.99 13.50
N THR A 223 -3.79 -14.05 13.34
CA THR A 223 -3.73 -12.81 14.11
C THR A 223 -3.72 -11.57 13.20
N VAL A 224 -4.41 -10.51 13.62
CA VAL A 224 -4.22 -9.14 13.14
C VAL A 224 -3.36 -8.40 14.14
N LEU A 225 -2.21 -7.91 13.69
CA LEU A 225 -1.32 -7.08 14.49
C LEU A 225 -1.61 -5.60 14.24
N ILE A 226 -1.71 -4.85 15.33
CA ILE A 226 -1.85 -3.40 15.31
C ILE A 226 -0.81 -2.75 16.24
N ARG A 227 -0.20 -1.67 15.77
CA ARG A 227 0.75 -0.87 16.54
C ARG A 227 0.11 0.45 16.96
N SER A 228 0.04 0.74 18.25
CA SER A 228 -0.17 2.10 18.76
C SER A 228 1.17 2.72 19.18
N GLU A 229 1.16 3.96 19.66
CA GLU A 229 2.37 4.61 20.20
C GLU A 229 2.98 3.80 21.35
N GLU A 230 2.13 3.22 22.21
CA GLU A 230 2.56 2.54 23.43
C GLU A 230 2.66 1.03 23.27
N ARG A 231 1.81 0.41 22.44
CA ARG A 231 1.67 -1.05 22.39
C ARG A 231 1.74 -1.63 20.99
N LEU A 232 2.20 -2.87 20.91
CA LEU A 232 1.93 -3.79 19.81
C LEU A 232 0.91 -4.80 20.34
N THR A 233 -0.23 -4.92 19.66
CA THR A 233 -1.34 -5.78 20.08
C THR A 233 -1.65 -6.78 18.98
N ALA A 234 -1.80 -8.04 19.38
CA ALA A 234 -2.31 -9.14 18.58
C ALA A 234 -3.79 -9.36 18.86
N ILE A 235 -4.58 -9.37 17.79
CA ILE A 235 -6.03 -9.55 17.82
C ILE A 235 -6.35 -10.83 17.03
N SER A 236 -7.22 -11.68 17.57
CA SER A 236 -7.75 -12.85 16.89
C SER A 236 -8.46 -12.45 15.59
N ARG A 237 -8.04 -13.00 14.43
CA ARG A 237 -8.70 -12.74 13.14
C ARG A 237 -10.16 -13.19 13.12
N ALA A 238 -10.46 -14.28 13.83
CA ALA A 238 -11.78 -14.89 13.85
C ALA A 238 -12.77 -14.15 14.75
N THR A 239 -12.32 -13.61 15.88
CA THR A 239 -13.22 -13.11 16.93
C THR A 239 -13.05 -11.63 17.27
N GLY A 240 -11.92 -11.02 16.92
CA GLY A 240 -11.61 -9.64 17.35
C GLY A 240 -11.11 -9.52 18.80
N ASP A 241 -10.93 -10.65 19.50
CA ASP A 241 -10.43 -10.66 20.87
C ASP A 241 -8.91 -10.41 20.91
N GLU A 242 -8.46 -9.62 21.87
CA GLU A 242 -7.02 -9.46 22.14
C GLU A 242 -6.42 -10.80 22.61
N GLN A 243 -5.43 -11.30 21.87
CA GLN A 243 -4.69 -12.50 22.22
C GLN A 243 -3.51 -12.18 23.15
N TRP A 244 -2.78 -11.10 22.83
CA TRP A 244 -1.71 -10.57 23.65
C TRP A 244 -1.40 -9.13 23.28
N SER A 245 -0.75 -8.40 24.18
CA SER A 245 -0.16 -7.10 23.86
C SER A 245 1.14 -6.88 24.63
N THR A 246 2.08 -6.20 23.99
CA THR A 246 3.38 -5.85 24.56
C THR A 246 3.70 -4.38 24.31
N ALA A 247 4.55 -3.80 25.15
CA ALA A 247 5.05 -2.43 24.98
C ALA A 247 6.52 -2.50 24.56
N PRO A 248 6.81 -2.66 23.26
CA PRO A 248 8.19 -2.68 22.81
C PRO A 248 8.74 -1.27 23.04
N GLY A 249 9.71 -1.14 23.94
CA GLY A 249 10.34 0.15 24.22
C GLY A 249 10.89 0.78 22.93
N GLY A 250 10.63 2.08 22.72
CA GLY A 250 11.11 2.83 21.55
C GLY A 250 10.02 3.18 20.53
N THR A 251 10.34 4.16 19.66
CA THR A 251 9.41 4.81 18.71
C THR A 251 9.42 4.20 17.31
N SER A 252 10.23 3.17 17.06
CA SER A 252 10.46 2.65 15.72
C SER A 252 9.34 1.73 15.22
N ARG A 253 9.06 1.82 13.91
CA ARG A 253 8.10 0.97 13.20
C ARG A 253 8.58 -0.49 13.23
N VAL A 254 7.78 -1.37 13.83
CA VAL A 254 8.01 -2.81 13.76
C VAL A 254 7.69 -3.35 12.37
N ILE A 255 8.49 -4.31 11.90
CA ILE A 255 8.27 -5.10 10.69
C ILE A 255 7.72 -6.46 11.15
N VAL A 256 6.62 -6.90 10.56
CA VAL A 256 6.00 -8.17 10.91
C VAL A 256 6.16 -9.12 9.74
N THR A 257 6.59 -10.34 10.02
CA THR A 257 6.58 -11.48 9.10
C THR A 257 5.70 -12.58 9.70
N PRO A 258 5.32 -13.62 8.93
CA PRO A 258 4.59 -14.76 9.48
C PRO A 258 5.32 -15.45 10.65
N GLU A 259 6.66 -15.38 10.69
CA GLU A 259 7.48 -16.13 11.64
C GLU A 259 8.09 -15.26 12.76
N ALA A 260 8.22 -13.95 12.53
CA ALA A 260 8.92 -13.06 13.46
C ALA A 260 8.46 -11.61 13.35
N ILE A 261 8.60 -10.88 14.46
CA ILE A 261 8.38 -9.43 14.52
C ILE A 261 9.72 -8.76 14.76
N PHE A 262 10.14 -7.87 13.87
CA PHE A 262 11.40 -7.13 13.97
C PHE A 262 11.13 -5.69 14.41
N SER A 263 11.93 -5.19 15.35
CA SER A 263 11.92 -3.79 15.77
C SER A 263 13.27 -3.14 15.40
N PRO A 264 13.31 -2.17 14.49
CA PRO A 264 14.53 -1.44 14.18
C PRO A 264 14.88 -0.48 15.32
N GLY A 265 16.09 -0.56 15.85
CA GLY A 265 16.63 0.43 16.79
C GLY A 265 16.88 1.78 16.11
N SER A 266 16.86 2.86 16.88
CA SER A 266 17.21 4.20 16.39
C SER A 266 18.67 4.33 15.95
N ASP A 267 19.52 3.37 16.31
CA ASP A 267 20.92 3.23 15.96
C ASP A 267 21.15 2.38 14.68
N GLY A 268 20.08 1.97 14.00
CA GLY A 268 20.15 1.10 12.83
C GLY A 268 20.28 -0.39 13.16
N SER A 269 20.24 -0.78 14.43
CA SER A 269 20.12 -2.18 14.82
C SER A 269 18.72 -2.73 14.48
N MET A 270 18.57 -4.05 14.44
CA MET A 270 17.27 -4.71 14.28
C MET A 270 17.17 -5.85 15.30
N SER A 271 16.11 -5.84 16.09
CA SER A 271 15.85 -6.85 17.12
C SER A 271 14.64 -7.69 16.72
N ALA A 272 14.76 -9.02 16.74
CA ALA A 272 13.62 -9.91 16.62
C ALA A 272 12.93 -10.07 17.99
N LEU A 273 11.60 -10.05 17.99
CA LEU A 273 10.76 -10.40 19.13
C LEU A 273 10.29 -11.85 18.95
N GLY A 274 10.88 -12.77 19.73
CA GLY A 274 10.63 -14.24 19.77
C GLY A 274 11.90 -15.04 19.42
N GLU A 275 12.32 -16.12 20.09
CA GLU A 275 11.72 -16.99 21.13
C GLU A 275 12.39 -16.85 22.52
N GLY A 276 11.59 -17.03 23.57
CA GLY A 276 12.00 -17.34 24.94
C GLY A 276 10.94 -18.22 25.59
#